data_AF-A0A531N4T3-F1
#
_entry.id   AF-A0A531N4T3-F1
#
_cell.length_a   1.000
_cell.length_b   1.000
_cell.length_c   1.000
_cell.angle_alpha   90.00
_cell.angle_beta   90.00
_cell.angle_gamma   90.00
#
_symmetry.space_group_name_H-M   'P 1'
#
loop_
_entity.id
_entity.type
_entity.pdbx_description
1 polymer ?
#
loop_
_entity_poly.entity_id
_entity_poly.type
_entity_poly.pdbx_seq_one_letter_code
_entity_poly.pdbx_strand_id
1 'polypeptide(L)'
;MGLMDRHAIIEKNATLLLVGSLLVVTVGGIVEIAPLFYLDNTIEKVEGMRPYSPLELVGRNIYVREGCYLCHSQMIRPFRDEVERYGHYSLAAESMYDHPFQWGSKRTGPDLARVGDRYSNLWHVEHL
;
A
#
# COMPACT_ATOMS: atom_id res chain seq x y z
N MET A 1 17.89 35.51 30.04
CA MET A 1 17.27 34.18 29.88
C MET A 1 17.51 33.71 28.47
N GLY A 2 18.41 32.75 28.32
CA GLY A 2 18.74 32.15 27.03
C GLY A 2 17.57 31.34 26.49
N LEU A 3 17.65 30.95 25.22
CA LEU A 3 16.69 30.04 24.59
C LEU A 3 16.53 28.73 25.39
N MET A 4 17.63 28.25 25.98
CA MET A 4 17.67 27.07 26.85
C MET A 4 16.99 27.27 28.21
N ASP A 5 16.63 28.47 28.65
CA ASP A 5 15.89 28.65 29.92
C ASP A 5 14.37 28.66 29.71
N ARG A 6 13.92 28.84 28.46
CA ARG A 6 12.49 29.04 28.12
C ARG A 6 11.72 27.74 27.90
N HIS A 7 12.39 26.61 27.74
CA HIS A 7 11.74 25.30 27.54
C HIS A 7 10.94 24.84 28.76
N ALA A 8 11.35 25.25 29.97
CA ALA A 8 10.67 24.92 31.22
C ALA A 8 9.20 25.41 31.26
N ILE A 9 8.84 26.42 30.46
CA ILE A 9 7.45 26.90 30.33
C ILE A 9 6.58 25.86 29.61
N ILE A 10 7.13 25.20 28.59
CA ILE A 10 6.44 24.17 27.82
C ILE A 10 6.36 22.89 28.65
N GLU A 11 7.46 22.47 29.30
CA GLU A 11 7.49 21.24 30.10
C GLU A 11 6.54 21.26 31.29
N LYS A 12 6.36 22.42 31.94
CA LYS A 12 5.48 22.56 33.10
C LYS A 12 4.01 22.78 32.74
N ASN A 13 3.69 23.01 31.47
CA ASN A 13 2.34 23.25 31.00
C ASN A 13 1.88 22.12 30.08
N ALA A 14 1.05 21.21 30.62
CA ALA A 14 0.55 20.06 29.90
C ALA A 14 -0.20 20.43 28.61
N THR A 15 -0.95 21.54 28.59
CA THR A 15 -1.68 21.99 27.40
C THR A 15 -0.72 22.46 26.30
N LEU A 16 0.30 23.25 26.65
CA LEU A 16 1.30 23.70 25.68
C LEU A 16 2.10 22.53 25.10
N LEU A 17 2.50 21.58 25.95
CA LEU A 17 3.20 20.38 25.51
C LEU A 17 2.34 19.52 24.58
N LEU A 18 1.06 19.33 24.89
CA LEU A 18 0.14 18.56 24.07
C LEU A 18 -0.09 19.22 22.71
N VAL A 19 -0.36 20.53 22.66
CA VAL A 19 -0.56 21.26 21.41
C VAL A 19 0.72 21.25 20.57
N GLY A 20 1.88 21.52 21.19
CA GLY A 20 3.16 21.47 20.50
C GLY A 20 3.45 20.09 19.91
N SER A 21 3.20 19.02 20.67
CA SER A 21 3.40 17.63 20.20
C SER A 21 2.46 17.29 19.05
N LEU A 22 1.20 17.70 19.12
CA LEU A 22 0.23 17.50 18.04
C LEU A 22 0.65 18.23 16.77
N LEU A 23 1.11 19.47 16.87
CA LEU A 23 1.61 20.23 15.73
C LEU A 23 2.81 19.55 15.09
N VAL A 24 3.76 19.04 15.88
CA VAL A 24 4.95 18.37 15.35
C VAL A 24 4.60 17.03 14.67
N VAL A 25 3.78 16.19 15.29
CA VAL A 25 3.44 14.87 14.73
C VAL A 25 2.59 14.96 13.45
N THR A 26 1.76 16.00 13.32
CA THR A 26 0.90 16.18 12.14
C THR A 26 1.64 16.62 10.89
N VAL A 27 2.84 17.21 11.02
CA VAL A 27 3.63 17.66 9.84
C VAL A 27 3.92 16.49 8.90
N GLY A 28 4.33 15.32 9.41
CA GLY A 28 4.64 14.15 8.58
C GLY A 28 3.43 13.68 7.78
N GLY A 29 2.29 13.49 8.45
CA GLY A 29 1.05 13.08 7.80
C GLY A 29 0.57 14.07 6.74
N ILE A 30 0.66 15.38 7.00
CA ILE A 30 0.26 16.41 6.03
C ILE A 30 1.18 16.38 4.80
N VAL A 31 2.50 16.28 4.99
CA VAL A 31 3.46 16.34 3.88
C VAL A 31 3.45 15.05 3.05
N GLU A 32 3.23 13.88 3.65
CA GLU A 32 3.27 12.60 2.94
C GLU A 32 1.91 12.20 2.33
N ILE A 33 0.80 12.43 3.04
CA ILE A 33 -0.51 11.93 2.62
C ILE A 33 -1.27 12.96 1.79
N ALA A 34 -1.29 14.24 2.21
CA ALA A 34 -2.16 15.23 1.58
C ALA A 34 -1.83 15.46 0.10
N PRO A 35 -0.55 15.55 -0.34
CA PRO A 35 -0.23 15.73 -1.76
C PRO A 35 -0.69 14.56 -2.64
N LEU A 36 -0.70 13.32 -2.12
CA LEU A 36 -1.07 12.14 -2.90
C LEU A 36 -2.53 12.16 -3.39
N PHE A 37 -3.41 12.95 -2.74
CA PHE A 37 -4.78 13.15 -3.22
C PHE A 37 -4.90 14.08 -4.44
N TYR A 38 -3.88 14.89 -4.71
CA TYR A 38 -3.90 15.93 -5.75
C TYR A 38 -2.89 15.69 -6.88
N LEU A 39 -2.01 14.69 -6.75
CA LEU A 39 -1.00 14.35 -7.74
C LEU A 39 -1.59 13.44 -8.84
N ASP A 40 -2.24 14.04 -9.83
CA ASP A 40 -2.77 13.32 -11.00
C ASP A 40 -1.69 12.86 -11.98
N ASN A 41 -0.54 13.54 -11.97
CA ASN A 41 0.57 13.38 -12.90
C ASN A 41 1.49 12.18 -12.61
N THR A 42 1.38 11.56 -11.44
CA THR A 42 2.19 10.38 -11.06
C THR A 42 1.50 9.05 -11.32
N ILE A 43 0.23 9.06 -11.73
CA ILE A 43 -0.54 7.84 -11.98
C ILE A 43 -0.45 7.53 -13.48
N GLU A 44 0.34 6.52 -13.84
CA GLU A 44 0.41 6.02 -15.21
C GLU A 44 -0.96 5.50 -15.65
N LYS A 45 -1.49 5.99 -16.77
CA LYS A 45 -2.77 5.49 -17.29
C LYS A 45 -2.56 4.10 -17.88
N VAL A 46 -3.15 3.09 -17.25
CA VAL A 46 -3.16 1.72 -17.77
C VAL A 46 -4.42 1.52 -18.62
N GLU A 47 -4.23 1.22 -19.89
CA GLU A 47 -5.34 0.91 -20.80
C GLU A 47 -5.97 -0.44 -20.41
N GLY A 48 -7.31 -0.51 -20.41
CA GLY A 48 -8.05 -1.75 -20.13
C GLY A 48 -8.29 -2.07 -18.65
N MET A 49 -7.78 -1.26 -17.71
CA MET A 49 -8.08 -1.44 -16.29
C MET A 49 -9.53 -1.07 -16.00
N ARG A 50 -10.26 -2.00 -15.36
CA ARG A 50 -11.67 -1.84 -14.98
C ARG A 50 -11.86 -2.22 -13.51
N PRO A 51 -12.94 -1.76 -12.86
CA PRO A 51 -13.35 -2.32 -11.59
C PRO A 51 -13.53 -3.84 -11.67
N TYR A 52 -13.30 -4.51 -10.54
CA TYR A 52 -13.54 -5.94 -10.42
C TYR A 52 -14.98 -6.31 -10.79
N SER A 53 -15.15 -7.44 -11.49
CA SER A 53 -16.46 -8.04 -11.69
C SER A 53 -17.01 -8.52 -10.35
N PRO A 54 -18.33 -8.74 -10.20
CA PRO A 54 -18.91 -9.16 -8.92
C PRO A 54 -18.28 -10.44 -8.35
N LEU A 55 -17.94 -11.40 -9.22
CA LEU A 55 -17.32 -12.66 -8.78
C LEU A 55 -15.85 -12.45 -8.38
N GLU A 56 -15.09 -11.64 -9.13
CA GLU A 56 -13.72 -11.26 -8.76
C GLU A 56 -13.69 -10.54 -7.41
N LEU A 57 -14.65 -9.64 -7.15
CA LEU A 57 -14.74 -8.90 -5.90
C LEU A 57 -15.05 -9.83 -4.71
N VAL A 58 -15.95 -10.80 -4.89
CA VAL A 58 -16.20 -11.83 -3.87
C VAL A 58 -14.95 -12.68 -3.63
N GLY A 59 -14.25 -13.10 -4.69
CA GLY A 59 -12.99 -13.82 -4.59
C GLY A 59 -11.91 -13.04 -3.85
N ARG A 60 -11.81 -11.74 -4.11
CA ARG A 60 -10.91 -10.82 -3.40
C ARG A 60 -11.23 -10.71 -1.91
N ASN A 61 -12.53 -10.64 -1.56
CA ASN A 61 -12.93 -10.64 -0.14
C ASN A 61 -12.57 -11.95 0.56
N ILE A 62 -12.64 -13.08 -0.15
CA ILE A 62 -12.17 -14.37 0.37
C ILE A 62 -10.64 -14.36 0.54
N TYR A 63 -9.88 -13.86 -0.44
CA TYR A 63 -8.43 -13.70 -0.34
C TYR A 63 -8.01 -12.90 0.91
N VAL A 64 -8.73 -11.82 1.21
CA VAL A 64 -8.52 -11.02 2.43
C VAL A 64 -8.93 -11.79 3.68
N ARG A 65 -10.08 -12.48 3.67
CA ARG A 65 -10.58 -13.27 4.81
C ARG A 65 -9.62 -14.38 5.20
N GLU A 66 -9.06 -15.10 4.24
CA GLU A 66 -8.11 -16.19 4.46
C GLU A 66 -6.69 -15.68 4.79
N GLY A 67 -6.47 -14.36 4.75
CA GLY A 67 -5.18 -13.79 5.10
C GLY A 67 -4.07 -14.13 4.12
N CYS A 68 -4.40 -14.39 2.84
CA CYS A 68 -3.40 -14.73 1.82
C CYS A 68 -2.28 -13.67 1.72
N TYR A 69 -2.60 -12.40 1.99
CA TYR A 69 -1.66 -11.28 2.05
C TYR A 69 -0.55 -11.42 3.12
N LEU A 70 -0.69 -12.32 4.09
CA LEU A 70 0.34 -12.60 5.10
C LEU A 70 1.52 -13.39 4.53
N CYS A 71 1.30 -14.12 3.43
CA CYS A 71 2.28 -14.95 2.76
C CYS A 71 2.64 -14.46 1.36
N HIS A 72 1.71 -13.78 0.68
CA HIS A 72 1.83 -13.37 -0.70
C HIS A 72 1.72 -11.86 -0.84
N SER A 73 2.64 -11.27 -1.60
CA SER A 73 2.55 -9.86 -1.99
C SER A 73 1.89 -9.70 -3.35
N GLN A 74 1.29 -8.53 -3.58
CA GLN A 74 0.87 -8.07 -4.90
C GLN A 74 1.52 -6.72 -5.22
N MET A 75 2.85 -6.70 -5.30
CA MET A 75 3.62 -5.51 -5.68
C MET A 75 5.02 -5.92 -6.17
N ILE A 76 5.22 -5.90 -7.49
CA ILE A 76 6.51 -6.23 -8.11
C ILE A 76 7.39 -4.98 -8.12
N ARG A 77 8.59 -5.09 -7.57
CA ARG A 77 9.57 -3.98 -7.49
C ARG A 77 10.31 -3.79 -8.82
N PRO A 78 10.77 -2.56 -9.15
CA PRO A 78 11.44 -2.24 -10.41
C PRO A 78 12.91 -2.70 -10.44
N PHE A 79 13.16 -3.97 -10.13
CA PHE A 79 14.47 -4.61 -10.23
C PHE A 79 14.46 -5.68 -11.31
N ARG A 80 15.60 -5.90 -11.98
CA ARG A 80 15.70 -6.88 -13.07
C ARG A 80 15.30 -8.29 -12.63
N ASP A 81 15.80 -8.77 -11.49
CA ASP A 81 15.49 -10.12 -10.96
C ASP A 81 14.00 -10.30 -10.61
N GLU A 82 13.34 -9.25 -10.11
CA GLU A 82 11.89 -9.26 -9.86
C GLU A 82 11.13 -9.35 -11.17
N VAL A 83 11.56 -8.58 -12.17
CA VAL A 83 10.90 -8.55 -13.48
C VAL A 83 11.07 -9.87 -14.23
N GLU A 84 12.25 -10.48 -14.18
CA GLU A 84 12.50 -11.81 -14.76
C GLU A 84 11.64 -12.89 -14.10
N ARG A 85 11.35 -12.79 -12.79
CA ARG A 85 10.60 -13.80 -12.04
C ARG A 85 9.07 -13.65 -12.13
N TYR A 86 8.59 -12.41 -12.05
CA TYR A 86 7.17 -12.11 -11.87
C TYR A 86 6.56 -11.30 -13.02
N GLY A 87 7.36 -10.73 -13.93
CA GLY A 87 6.90 -9.88 -15.03
C GLY A 87 7.06 -8.40 -14.74
N HIS A 88 6.43 -7.53 -15.54
CA HIS A 88 6.61 -6.07 -15.43
C HIS A 88 6.46 -5.55 -13.98
N TYR A 89 7.21 -4.52 -13.58
CA TYR A 89 7.04 -3.96 -12.24
C TYR A 89 5.62 -3.40 -12.07
N SER A 90 5.13 -3.36 -10.84
CA SER A 90 3.76 -2.91 -10.56
C SER A 90 3.64 -1.40 -10.73
N LEU A 91 2.52 -0.96 -11.28
CA LEU A 91 2.21 0.45 -11.50
C LEU A 91 1.18 0.93 -10.49
N ALA A 92 1.27 2.19 -10.07
CA ALA A 92 0.34 2.77 -9.09
C ALA A 92 -1.13 2.65 -9.52
N ALA A 93 -1.40 2.78 -10.82
CA ALA A 93 -2.75 2.64 -11.36
C ALA A 93 -3.35 1.23 -11.22
N GLU A 94 -2.53 0.18 -11.20
CA GLU A 94 -3.03 -1.20 -11.10
C GLU A 94 -3.81 -1.45 -9.79
N SER A 95 -3.50 -0.70 -8.72
CA SER A 95 -4.17 -0.79 -7.41
C SER A 95 -5.20 0.32 -7.17
N MET A 96 -5.59 1.09 -8.19
CA MET A 96 -6.51 2.22 -8.04
C MET A 96 -7.89 1.82 -7.48
N TYR A 97 -8.38 0.63 -7.83
CA TYR A 97 -9.67 0.11 -7.35
C TYR A 97 -9.55 -0.78 -6.10
N ASP A 98 -8.36 -0.92 -5.53
CA ASP A 98 -8.15 -1.78 -4.38
C ASP A 98 -8.49 -1.10 -3.06
N HIS A 99 -9.60 -1.53 -2.47
CA HIS A 99 -10.01 -1.09 -1.14
C HIS A 99 -10.18 -2.29 -0.20
N PRO A 100 -9.26 -2.51 0.78
CA PRO A 100 -7.94 -1.86 0.93
C PRO A 100 -6.89 -2.42 -0.03
N PHE A 101 -5.82 -1.68 -0.32
CA PHE A 101 -4.70 -2.13 -1.16
C PHE A 101 -4.15 -3.52 -0.74
N GLN A 102 -3.67 -4.32 -1.69
CA GLN A 102 -3.19 -5.70 -1.45
C GLN A 102 -1.67 -5.87 -1.61
N TRP A 103 -0.92 -4.77 -1.56
CA TRP A 103 0.54 -4.85 -1.53
C TRP A 103 0.98 -5.62 -0.29
N GLY A 104 1.88 -6.58 -0.48
CA GLY A 104 2.36 -7.41 0.63
C GLY A 104 3.53 -6.77 1.36
N SER A 105 3.66 -7.11 2.64
CA SER A 105 4.81 -6.77 3.49
C SER A 105 5.79 -7.93 3.68
N LYS A 106 5.41 -9.14 3.26
CA LYS A 106 6.18 -10.37 3.38
C LYS A 106 5.94 -11.29 2.18
N ARG A 107 6.96 -12.08 1.84
CA ARG A 107 6.89 -13.15 0.84
C ARG A 107 7.36 -14.46 1.46
N THR A 108 6.41 -15.23 1.96
CA THR A 108 6.61 -16.66 2.27
C THR A 108 6.37 -17.48 1.01
N GLY A 109 5.32 -17.12 0.26
CA GLY A 109 5.06 -17.58 -1.09
C GLY A 109 5.47 -16.53 -2.15
N PRO A 110 5.36 -16.87 -3.45
CA PRO A 110 5.67 -15.94 -4.54
C PRO A 110 4.73 -14.72 -4.57
N ASP A 111 5.17 -13.65 -5.24
CA ASP A 111 4.33 -12.51 -5.56
C ASP A 111 3.21 -12.91 -6.54
N LEU A 112 2.01 -12.38 -6.33
CA LEU A 112 0.79 -12.71 -7.08
C LEU A 112 0.29 -11.57 -7.97
N ALA A 113 1.00 -10.45 -8.11
CA ALA A 113 0.52 -9.31 -8.89
C ALA A 113 0.26 -9.63 -10.38
N ARG A 114 0.91 -10.68 -10.92
CA ARG A 114 0.81 -11.08 -12.33
C ARG A 114 0.62 -12.59 -12.51
N VAL A 115 -0.35 -13.16 -11.80
CA VAL A 115 -0.68 -14.60 -11.91
C VAL A 115 -1.77 -14.93 -12.93
N GLY A 116 -2.52 -13.94 -13.42
CA GLY A 116 -3.68 -14.06 -14.32
C GLY A 116 -3.74 -15.34 -15.17
N ASP A 117 -3.26 -15.29 -16.41
CA ASP A 117 -3.24 -16.46 -17.31
C ASP A 117 -1.96 -17.31 -17.17
N ARG A 118 -1.24 -17.20 -16.05
CA ARG A 118 0.00 -17.97 -15.83
C ARG A 118 -0.27 -19.45 -15.56
N TYR A 119 -1.42 -19.75 -14.96
CA TYR A 119 -1.85 -21.10 -14.59
C TYR A 119 -3.30 -21.33 -15.02
N SER A 120 -3.69 -22.60 -15.19
CA SER A 120 -5.08 -22.94 -15.51
C SER A 120 -5.97 -22.84 -14.28
N ASN A 121 -7.28 -22.61 -14.49
CA ASN A 121 -8.25 -22.63 -13.38
C ASN A 121 -8.25 -23.98 -12.63
N LEU A 122 -8.02 -25.09 -13.33
CA LEU A 122 -7.90 -26.41 -12.70
C LEU A 122 -6.71 -26.47 -11.74
N TRP A 123 -5.55 -25.95 -12.15
CA TRP A 123 -4.38 -25.88 -11.28
C TRP A 123 -4.66 -25.04 -10.02
N HIS A 124 -5.37 -23.92 -10.16
CA HIS A 124 -5.76 -23.11 -8.99
C HIS A 124 -6.67 -23.85 -8.02
N VAL A 125 -7.59 -24.69 -8.51
CA VAL A 125 -8.47 -25.51 -7.65
C VAL A 125 -7.69 -26.63 -6.95
N GLU A 126 -6.74 -27.26 -7.62
CA GLU A 126 -5.92 -28.32 -7.02
C GLU A 126 -4.85 -27.80 -6.05
N HIS A 127 -4.40 -26.57 -6.25
CA HIS A 127 -3.36 -25.95 -5.44
C HIS A 127 -3.88 -25.35 -4.13
N LEU A 128 -5.14 -24.90 -4.10
CA LEU A 128 -5.81 -24.32 -2.92
C LEU A 128 -6.40 -25.41 -2.01
#